data_AF-A0A6G2DPQ7-F1
#
_entry.id   AF-A0A6G2DPQ7-F1
#
_cell.length_a   1.000
_cell.length_b   1.000
_cell.length_c   1.000
_cell.angle_alpha   90.00
_cell.angle_beta   90.00
_cell.angle_gamma   90.00
#
_symmetry.space_group_name_H-M   'P 1'
#
loop_
_entity.id
_entity.type
_entity.pdbx_description
1 polymer ?
#
loop_
_entity_poly.entity_id
_entity_poly.type
_entity_poly.pdbx_seq_one_letter_code
_entity_poly.pdbx_strand_id
1 'polypeptide(L)' 'LTDTGLTFTKDPFDCERYEDLRSLLSEMLNQVSDLDAEEVAEVLKPTSAYATPLMDVRAWIVEDEKICLVRGQGEDSWA' A
#
# COMPACT_ATOMS: atom_id res chain seq x y z
N LEU A 1 6.28 9.63 -14.10
CA LEU A 1 5.15 10.16 -13.32
C LEU A 1 5.49 10.18 -11.83
N THR A 2 5.96 9.07 -11.26
CA THR A 2 6.36 8.96 -9.85
C THR A 2 7.33 10.06 -9.38
N ASP A 3 8.45 10.27 -10.10
CA ASP A 3 9.42 11.30 -9.72
C ASP A 3 8.86 12.73 -9.82
N THR A 4 7.93 12.97 -10.75
CA THR A 4 7.19 14.25 -10.82
C THR A 4 6.33 14.42 -9.57
N GLY A 5 5.63 13.36 -9.15
CA GLY A 5 4.84 13.33 -7.91
C GLY A 5 5.69 13.68 -6.68
N LEU A 6 6.83 13.01 -6.51
CA LEU A 6 7.78 13.28 -5.42
C LEU A 6 8.32 14.72 -5.43
N THR A 7 8.54 15.28 -6.62
CA THR A 7 9.11 16.62 -6.74
C THR A 7 8.10 17.71 -6.37
N PHE A 8 6.82 17.51 -6.66
CA PHE A 8 5.83 18.59 -6.62
C PHE A 8 4.73 18.41 -5.57
N THR A 9 4.57 17.22 -4.98
CA THR A 9 3.60 17.04 -3.91
C THR A 9 3.97 17.84 -2.66
N LYS A 10 2.96 18.29 -1.93
CA LYS A 10 3.10 18.90 -0.60
C LYS A 10 2.38 18.10 0.48
N ASP A 11 1.63 17.09 0.07
CA ASP A 11 0.91 16.21 0.99
C ASP A 11 1.83 15.04 1.40
N PRO A 12 2.01 14.79 2.70
CA PRO A 12 2.92 13.75 3.17
C PRO A 12 2.45 12.33 2.79
N PHE A 13 1.14 12.07 2.75
CA PHE A 13 0.61 10.77 2.35
C PHE A 13 0.78 10.53 0.86
N ASP A 14 0.68 11.57 0.03
CA ASP A 14 1.06 11.46 -1.39
C ASP A 14 2.55 11.21 -1.57
N CYS A 15 3.40 11.83 -0.76
CA CYS A 15 4.84 11.58 -0.80
C CYS A 15 5.14 10.10 -0.53
N GLU A 16 4.60 9.54 0.55
CA GLU A 16 4.72 8.11 0.89
C GLU A 16 4.24 7.21 -0.27
N ARG A 17 3.08 7.52 -0.85
CA ARG A 17 2.57 6.78 -2.03
C ARG A 17 3.54 6.78 -3.21
N TYR A 18 4.20 7.91 -3.50
CA TYR A 18 5.15 7.97 -4.60
C TYR A 18 6.48 7.28 -4.25
N GLU A 19 6.89 7.28 -2.99
CA GLU A 19 8.07 6.52 -2.55
C GLU A 19 7.85 5.01 -2.73
N ASP A 20 6.69 4.49 -2.32
CA ASP A 20 6.29 3.09 -2.53
C ASP A 20 6.29 2.72 -4.02
N LEU A 21 5.64 3.54 -4.85
CA LEU A 21 5.63 3.34 -6.31
C LEU A 21 7.04 3.34 -6.89
N ARG A 22 7.93 4.21 -6.40
CA ARG A 22 9.31 4.29 -6.88
C ARG A 22 10.10 3.04 -6.51
N SER A 23 9.92 2.51 -5.30
CA SER A 23 10.54 1.25 -4.86
C SER A 23 10.10 0.09 -5.76
N LEU A 24 8.79 -0.10 -5.91
CA LEU A 24 8.22 -1.16 -6.75
C LEU A 24 8.74 -1.07 -8.20
N LEU A 25 8.71 0.12 -8.81
CA LEU A 25 9.18 0.31 -10.19
C LEU A 25 10.68 0.04 -10.33
N SER A 26 11.49 0.41 -9.32
CA SER A 26 12.93 0.14 -9.33
C SER A 26 13.20 -1.37 -9.26
N GLU A 27 12.46 -2.10 -8.44
CA GLU A 27 12.51 -3.56 -8.37
C GLU A 27 12.08 -4.21 -9.68
N MET A 28 10.96 -3.76 -10.26
CA MET A 28 10.46 -4.25 -11.55
C MET A 28 11.48 -4.03 -12.68
N LEU A 29 12.12 -2.85 -12.71
CA LEU A 29 13.15 -2.53 -13.72
C LEU A 29 14.38 -3.44 -13.63
N ASN A 30 14.75 -3.87 -12.41
CA ASN A 30 15.83 -4.82 -12.20
C ASN A 30 15.46 -6.26 -12.62
N GLN A 31 14.17 -6.55 -12.77
CA GLN A 31 13.64 -7.87 -13.12
C GLN A 31 13.07 -7.91 -14.54
N VAL A 32 13.32 -6.90 -15.37
CA VAL A 32 12.77 -6.82 -16.73
C VAL A 32 13.20 -8.05 -17.53
N SER A 33 12.20 -8.84 -17.91
CA SER A 33 12.32 -9.99 -18.79
C SER A 33 11.20 -9.97 -19.80
N ASP A 34 11.35 -10.75 -20.88
CA ASP A 34 10.20 -11.06 -21.72
C ASP A 34 9.18 -11.86 -20.90
N LEU A 35 7.92 -11.46 -20.97
CA LEU A 35 6.79 -12.13 -20.32
C LEU A 35 5.81 -12.54 -21.41
N ASP A 36 5.33 -13.79 -21.33
CA ASP A 36 4.27 -14.25 -22.23
C ASP A 36 2.94 -13.61 -21.83
N ALA A 37 2.36 -12.83 -22.75
CA ALA A 37 1.11 -12.13 -22.52
C ALA A 37 -0.07 -13.09 -22.32
N GLU A 38 -0.05 -14.29 -22.93
CA GLU A 38 -1.09 -15.31 -22.76
C GLU A 38 -1.05 -15.88 -21.34
N GLU A 39 0.15 -16.24 -20.86
CA GLU A 39 0.34 -16.74 -19.49
C GLU A 39 -0.08 -15.69 -18.44
N VAL A 40 0.33 -14.43 -18.63
CA VAL A 40 -0.06 -13.33 -17.73
C VAL A 40 -1.57 -13.12 -17.73
N ALA A 41 -2.22 -13.16 -18.90
CA ALA A 41 -3.66 -12.97 -19.01
C ALA A 41 -4.45 -14.11 -18.33
N GLU A 42 -3.98 -15.35 -18.41
CA GLU A 42 -4.59 -16.48 -17.71
C GLU A 42 -4.44 -16.38 -16.19
N VAL A 43 -3.27 -15.96 -15.69
CA VAL A 43 -3.03 -15.75 -14.25
C VAL A 43 -3.93 -14.65 -13.67
N LEU A 44 -4.23 -13.59 -14.44
CA LEU A 44 -5.03 -12.46 -13.98
C LEU A 44 -6.55 -12.70 -14.03
N LYS A 45 -7.02 -13.82 -14.60
CA LYS A 45 -8.46 -14.14 -14.64
C LYS A 45 -8.94 -14.74 -13.31
N PRO A 46 -10.21 -14.49 -12.91
CA PRO A 46 -11.21 -13.64 -13.57
C PRO A 46 -11.00 -12.15 -13.27
N THR A 47 -11.31 -11.29 -14.24
CA THR A 47 -11.20 -9.83 -14.09
C THR A 47 -12.46 -9.17 -13.52
N SER A 48 -13.57 -9.90 -13.45
CA SER A 48 -14.81 -9.41 -12.83
C SER A 48 -14.65 -9.34 -11.33
N ALA A 49 -14.85 -8.15 -10.75
CA ALA A 49 -14.86 -7.94 -9.32
C ALA A 49 -16.19 -7.32 -8.87
N TYR A 50 -16.61 -7.65 -7.64
CA TYR A 50 -17.77 -7.04 -6.99
C TYR A 50 -17.32 -6.40 -5.68
N ALA A 51 -18.00 -5.34 -5.27
CA ALA A 51 -17.74 -4.73 -3.99
C ALA A 51 -18.03 -5.73 -2.85
N THR A 52 -17.11 -5.81 -1.90
CA THR A 52 -17.24 -6.56 -0.65
C THR A 52 -16.98 -5.61 0.52
N PRO A 53 -17.35 -5.96 1.76
CA PRO A 53 -16.97 -5.17 2.92
C PRO A 53 -15.45 -4.92 2.96
N LEU A 54 -15.04 -3.70 3.31
CA LEU A 54 -13.62 -3.34 3.42
C LEU A 54 -12.96 -4.11 4.58
N MET A 55 -11.73 -4.56 4.36
CA MET A 55 -10.93 -5.22 5.39
C MET A 55 -10.26 -4.19 6.30
N ASP A 56 -10.43 -4.33 7.61
CA ASP A 56 -9.73 -3.58 8.66
C ASP A 56 -8.94 -4.58 9.52
N VAL A 57 -7.74 -4.19 9.96
CA VAL A 57 -6.87 -5.03 10.78
C VAL A 57 -6.50 -4.31 12.08
N ARG A 58 -6.46 -5.05 13.19
CA ARG A 58 -6.11 -4.54 14.52
C ARG A 58 -5.07 -5.45 15.17
N ALA A 59 -4.16 -4.87 15.95
CA ALA A 59 -3.18 -5.61 16.72
C ALA A 59 -3.55 -5.62 18.20
N TRP A 60 -3.43 -6.78 18.85
CA TRP A 60 -3.58 -6.92 20.30
C TRP A 60 -2.21 -7.19 20.92
N ILE A 61 -1.64 -6.17 21.57
CA ILE A 61 -0.28 -6.20 22.13
C ILE A 61 -0.38 -5.96 23.63
N VAL A 62 0.19 -6.88 24.42
CA VAL A 62 0.15 -6.83 25.90
C VAL A 62 1.57 -6.81 26.46
N GLU A 63 1.84 -5.86 27.33
CA GLU A 63 3.09 -5.73 28.08
C GLU A 63 2.76 -5.24 29.51
N ASP A 64 3.35 -5.87 30.54
CA ASP A 64 3.08 -5.55 31.95
C ASP A 64 1.57 -5.43 32.30
N GLU A 65 0.77 -6.38 31.81
CA GLU A 65 -0.70 -6.43 31.96
C GLU A 65 -1.45 -5.20 31.40
N LYS A 66 -0.83 -4.44 30.49
CA LYS A 66 -1.42 -3.28 29.80
C LYS A 66 -1.53 -3.53 28.30
N ILE A 67 -2.48 -2.87 27.66
CA ILE A 67 -2.70 -2.96 26.20
C ILE A 67 -2.10 -1.74 25.48
N CYS A 68 -1.53 -1.99 24.29
CA CYS A 68 -1.06 -0.91 23.41
C CYS A 68 -2.24 -0.26 22.70
N LEU A 69 -2.28 1.07 22.71
CA LEU A 69 -3.24 1.90 21.99
C LEU A 69 -2.51 3.05 21.31
N VAL A 70 -3.04 3.53 20.19
CA VAL A 70 -2.56 4.69 19.45
C VAL A 70 -3.67 5.74 19.32
N ARG A 71 -3.27 7.00 19.17
CA ARG A 71 -4.19 8.13 18.95
C ARG A 71 -3.86 8.80 17.63
N GLY A 72 -4.88 8.95 16.77
CA GLY A 72 -4.75 9.62 15.48
C GLY A 72 -4.33 11.09 15.63
N GLN A 73 -3.63 11.61 14.62
CA GLN A 73 -3.32 13.04 14.52
C GLN A 73 -4.63 13.84 14.46
N GLY A 74 -4.83 14.77 15.40
CA GLY A 74 -6.04 15.59 15.48
C GLY A 74 -7.25 14.93 16.15
N GLU A 75 -7.13 13.69 16.63
CA GLU A 75 -8.21 12.96 17.32
C GLU A 75 -8.06 12.98 18.85
N ASP A 76 -9.18 12.82 19.57
CA ASP A 76 -9.25 12.76 21.05
C ASP A 76 -9.50 11.34 21.60
N SER A 77 -9.80 10.40 20.72
CA SER A 77 -10.09 8.99 21.03
C SER A 77 -8.89 8.08 20.76
N TRP A 78 -8.85 6.90 21.40
CA TRP A 78 -7.76 5.92 21.28
C TRP A 78 -8.27 4.61 20.67
N ALA A 79 -7.41 3.92 19.92
CA ALA A 79 -7.71 2.62 19.31
C ALA A 79 -6.50 1.69 19.29
#